data_AF-U2RTF9-F1
#
_entry.id   AF-U2RTF9-F1
#
_cell.length_a   1.000
_cell.length_b   1.000
_cell.length_c   1.000
_cell.angle_alpha   90.00
_cell.angle_beta   90.00
_cell.angle_gamma   90.00
#
_symmetry.space_group_name_H-M   'P 1'
#
loop_
_entity.id
_entity.type
_entity.pdbx_description
1 polymer ?
#
loop_
_entity_poly.entity_id
_entity_poly.type
_entity_poly.pdbx_seq_one_letter_code
_entity_poly.pdbx_strand_id
1 'polypeptide(L)'
;MAERHHKPVTFPGGMFEAFLGGEDPAQISRVAHETARALLARVRENPDPDVVDRLVAYTDANGIDALAELWSRSNAKSLPGALWRIYLLRLLIRQDAEGTALLYQRGTEVLTSIDPVVAGAPTPAGPAEITELADRILRGLFEGDFAGALDRASAFCRVTAAG
;
A
#
# COMPACT_ATOMS: atom_id res chain seq x y z
N MET A 1 -21.70 -37.67 -29.75
CA MET A 1 -21.17 -38.40 -28.57
C MET A 1 -20.42 -37.39 -27.73
N ALA A 2 -20.77 -37.23 -26.46
CA ALA A 2 -20.11 -36.27 -25.58
C ALA A 2 -18.67 -36.73 -25.29
N GLU A 3 -17.71 -35.83 -25.50
CA GLU A 3 -16.30 -36.07 -25.26
C GLU A 3 -16.08 -36.42 -23.78
N ARG A 4 -15.48 -37.59 -23.52
CA ARG A 4 -15.30 -38.10 -22.17
C ARG A 4 -14.21 -37.29 -21.48
N HIS A 5 -14.55 -36.46 -20.50
CA HIS A 5 -13.57 -35.68 -19.74
C HIS A 5 -12.48 -36.60 -19.16
N HIS A 6 -11.22 -36.26 -19.44
CA HIS A 6 -10.07 -37.02 -18.98
C HIS A 6 -9.98 -36.97 -17.44
N LYS A 7 -9.82 -38.12 -16.78
CA LYS A 7 -9.62 -38.16 -15.32
C LYS A 7 -8.22 -37.64 -14.98
N PRO A 8 -8.03 -36.90 -13.87
CA PRO A 8 -6.71 -36.45 -13.44
C PRO A 8 -5.73 -37.63 -13.35
N VAL A 9 -4.53 -37.46 -13.91
CA VAL A 9 -3.46 -38.45 -13.79
C VAL A 9 -2.92 -38.40 -12.37
N THR A 10 -2.88 -39.55 -11.69
CA THR A 10 -2.28 -39.66 -10.36
C THR A 10 -0.77 -39.68 -10.49
N PHE A 11 -0.10 -38.64 -10.01
CA PHE A 11 1.35 -38.55 -9.98
C PHE A 11 1.93 -39.38 -8.82
N PRO A 12 2.89 -40.30 -9.07
CA PRO A 12 3.63 -40.98 -8.01
C PRO A 12 4.43 -40.00 -7.16
N GLY A 13 4.57 -40.26 -5.85
CA GLY A 13 5.28 -39.38 -4.91
C GLY A 13 6.69 -38.96 -5.37
N GLY A 14 7.47 -39.89 -5.93
CA GLY A 14 8.83 -39.61 -6.42
C GLY A 14 8.90 -38.68 -7.64
N MET A 15 7.80 -38.45 -8.38
CA MET A 15 7.77 -37.42 -9.41
C MET A 15 7.67 -36.01 -8.83
N PHE A 16 7.16 -35.85 -7.60
CA PHE A 16 7.10 -34.54 -6.94
C PHE A 16 8.49 -34.04 -6.54
N GLU A 17 9.44 -34.93 -6.27
CA GLU A 17 10.83 -34.57 -5.93
C GLU A 17 11.56 -33.87 -7.09
N ALA A 18 11.10 -34.08 -8.34
CA ALA A 18 11.65 -33.41 -9.52
C ALA A 18 11.15 -31.96 -9.66
N PHE A 19 10.12 -31.55 -8.91
CA PHE A 19 9.62 -30.18 -8.91
C PHE A 19 10.21 -29.42 -7.73
N LEU A 20 11.04 -28.40 -8.02
CA LEU A 20 11.44 -27.44 -6.99
C LEU A 20 10.18 -26.75 -6.45
N GLY A 21 9.90 -26.96 -5.17
CA GLY A 21 8.86 -26.22 -4.46
C GLY A 21 9.19 -24.73 -4.39
N GLY A 22 8.16 -23.90 -4.28
CA GLY A 22 8.34 -22.48 -3.96
C GLY A 22 8.84 -22.29 -2.52
N GLU A 23 9.24 -21.07 -2.19
CA GLU A 23 9.55 -20.69 -0.81
C GLU A 23 8.36 -20.97 0.13
N ASP A 24 8.65 -21.32 1.38
CA ASP A 24 7.64 -21.57 2.39
C ASP A 24 6.76 -20.32 2.62
N PRO A 25 5.45 -20.37 2.33
CA PRO A 25 4.55 -19.23 2.53
C PRO A 25 4.52 -18.73 3.99
N ALA A 26 4.72 -19.61 4.96
CA ALA A 26 4.78 -19.23 6.37
C ALA A 26 6.05 -18.41 6.66
N GLN A 27 7.18 -18.79 6.07
CA GLN A 27 8.42 -18.03 6.17
C GLN A 27 8.30 -16.65 5.52
N ILE A 28 7.77 -16.57 4.29
CA ILE A 28 7.55 -15.29 3.58
C ILE A 28 6.67 -14.36 4.42
N SER A 29 5.54 -14.89 4.91
CA SER A 29 4.62 -14.14 5.76
C SER A 29 5.30 -13.66 7.05
N ARG A 30 6.07 -14.51 7.72
CA ARG A 30 6.80 -14.15 8.94
C ARG A 30 7.80 -13.02 8.69
N VAL A 31 8.59 -13.11 7.63
CA VAL A 31 9.57 -12.07 7.28
C VAL A 31 8.87 -10.75 6.93
N ALA A 32 7.74 -10.79 6.21
CA ALA A 32 6.92 -9.61 5.93
C ALA A 32 6.44 -8.92 7.21
N HIS A 33 5.95 -9.71 8.18
CA HIS A 33 5.48 -9.19 9.46
C HIS A 33 6.61 -8.66 10.35
N GLU A 34 7.77 -9.35 10.40
CA GLU A 34 8.94 -8.93 11.18
C GLU A 34 9.51 -7.62 10.63
N THR A 35 9.69 -7.52 9.31
CA THR A 35 10.20 -6.30 8.65
C THR A 35 9.28 -5.11 8.84
N ALA A 36 7.96 -5.28 8.64
CA ALA A 36 6.98 -4.22 8.87
C ALA A 36 6.94 -3.72 10.32
N ARG A 37 7.05 -4.64 11.29
CA ARG A 37 7.13 -4.28 12.72
C ARG A 37 8.43 -3.58 13.06
N ALA A 38 9.57 -4.08 12.57
CA ALA A 38 10.87 -3.47 12.81
C ALA A 38 10.92 -2.04 12.27
N LEU A 39 10.31 -1.80 11.11
CA LEU A 39 10.23 -0.47 10.52
C LEU A 39 9.44 0.50 11.41
N LEU A 40 8.24 0.11 11.86
CA LEU A 40 7.43 0.95 12.75
C LEU A 40 8.06 1.13 14.13
N ALA A 41 8.69 0.08 14.67
CA ALA A 41 9.39 0.16 15.96
C ALA A 41 10.54 1.16 15.90
N ARG A 42 11.34 1.14 14.83
CA ARG A 42 12.46 2.06 14.64
C ARG A 42 12.01 3.53 14.65
N VAL A 43 10.89 3.84 14.02
CA VAL A 43 10.36 5.22 14.04
C VAL A 43 9.80 5.57 15.42
N ARG A 44 9.09 4.66 16.09
CA ARG A 44 8.58 4.91 17.45
C ARG A 44 9.70 5.14 18.47
N GLU A 45 10.80 4.41 18.37
CA GLU A 45 11.96 4.54 19.27
C GLU A 45 12.75 5.82 19.03
N ASN A 46 12.74 6.35 17.81
CA ASN A 46 13.43 7.58 17.45
C ASN A 46 12.54 8.41 16.51
N PRO A 47 11.56 9.16 17.05
CA PRO A 47 10.56 9.90 16.28
C PRO A 47 11.12 11.21 15.70
N ASP A 48 12.44 11.29 15.49
CA ASP A 48 13.08 12.42 14.85
C ASP A 48 12.52 12.58 13.42
N PRO A 49 11.88 13.72 13.08
CA PRO A 49 11.35 13.98 11.74
C PRO A 49 12.39 13.75 10.63
N ASP A 50 13.67 14.02 10.91
CA ASP A 50 14.76 13.79 9.96
C ASP A 50 15.00 12.30 9.66
N VAL A 51 14.63 11.39 10.57
CA VAL A 51 14.67 9.94 10.34
C VAL A 51 13.55 9.50 9.41
N VAL A 52 12.33 10.00 9.63
CA VAL A 52 11.17 9.70 8.77
C VAL A 52 11.42 10.22 7.36
N ASP A 53 11.93 11.43 7.23
CA ASP A 53 12.22 12.05 5.94
C ASP A 53 13.31 11.31 5.18
N ARG A 54 14.37 10.88 5.87
CA ARG A 54 15.40 10.01 5.28
C ARG A 54 14.86 8.65 4.89
N LEU A 55 13.95 8.06 5.67
CA LEU A 55 13.33 6.79 5.32
C LEU A 55 12.49 6.95 4.06
N VAL A 56 11.62 7.96 4.00
CA VAL A 56 10.77 8.26 2.84
C VAL A 56 11.64 8.58 1.60
N ALA A 57 12.66 9.42 1.75
CA ALA A 57 13.58 9.75 0.66
C ALA A 57 14.41 8.55 0.21
N TYR A 58 14.83 7.68 1.14
CA TYR A 58 15.53 6.44 0.80
C TYR A 58 14.63 5.51 -0.02
N THR A 59 13.35 5.40 0.37
CA THR A 59 12.37 4.61 -0.39
C THR A 59 12.06 5.21 -1.76
N ASP A 60 12.07 6.54 -1.89
CA ASP A 60 11.93 7.23 -3.17
C ASP A 60 13.12 6.99 -4.11
N ALA A 61 14.34 6.95 -3.57
CA ALA A 61 15.57 6.85 -4.36
C ALA A 61 15.98 5.41 -4.69
N ASN A 62 15.74 4.46 -3.79
CA ASN A 62 16.21 3.07 -3.91
C ASN A 62 15.07 2.08 -4.18
N GLY A 63 13.82 2.57 -4.17
CA GLY A 63 12.63 1.74 -4.21
C GLY A 63 12.40 1.02 -2.88
N ILE A 64 11.13 0.73 -2.58
CA ILE A 64 10.77 -0.29 -1.58
C ILE A 64 10.84 -1.67 -2.23
N ASP A 65 11.18 -1.79 -3.51
CA ASP A 65 10.97 -2.93 -4.40
C ASP A 65 11.16 -4.31 -3.76
N ALA A 66 12.24 -4.53 -2.99
CA ALA A 66 12.43 -5.79 -2.25
C ALA A 66 11.42 -6.02 -1.11
N LEU A 67 11.15 -5.00 -0.29
CA LEU A 67 10.11 -5.02 0.75
C LEU A 67 8.70 -4.97 0.15
N ALA A 68 8.56 -4.32 -1.00
CA ALA A 68 7.32 -4.20 -1.77
C ALA A 68 6.92 -5.55 -2.35
N GLU A 69 7.86 -6.29 -2.94
CA GLU A 69 7.61 -7.65 -3.40
C GLU A 69 7.19 -8.54 -2.22
N LEU A 70 7.90 -8.44 -1.10
CA LEU A 70 7.60 -9.17 0.13
C LEU A 70 6.20 -8.82 0.71
N TRP A 71 5.85 -7.54 0.77
CA TRP A 71 4.60 -7.08 1.37
C TRP A 71 3.40 -7.14 0.40
N SER A 72 3.64 -7.11 -0.91
CA SER A 72 2.57 -7.16 -1.93
C SER A 72 1.72 -8.44 -1.83
N ARG A 73 2.33 -9.53 -1.36
CA ARG A 73 1.68 -10.84 -1.14
C ARG A 73 0.96 -10.93 0.21
N SER A 74 1.09 -9.92 1.07
CA SER A 74 0.47 -9.91 2.39
C SER A 74 -1.03 -9.62 2.34
N ASN A 75 -1.79 -10.19 3.27
CA ASN A 75 -3.23 -9.93 3.40
C ASN A 75 -3.49 -8.42 3.57
N ALA A 76 -4.49 -7.87 2.89
CA ALA A 76 -4.86 -6.46 2.96
C ALA A 76 -5.12 -5.94 4.39
N LYS A 77 -5.62 -6.80 5.28
CA LYS A 77 -5.92 -6.48 6.68
C LYS A 77 -4.74 -6.72 7.63
N SER A 78 -3.58 -7.10 7.09
CA SER A 78 -2.34 -7.25 7.86
C SER A 78 -1.55 -5.93 7.87
N LEU A 79 -0.68 -5.76 8.86
CA LEU A 79 0.24 -4.62 8.91
C LEU A 79 1.06 -4.43 7.61
N PRO A 80 1.83 -5.43 7.12
CA PRO A 80 2.59 -5.26 5.88
C PRO A 80 1.69 -4.96 4.68
N GLY A 81 0.49 -5.58 4.60
CA GLY A 81 -0.45 -5.33 3.52
C GLY A 81 -1.05 -3.92 3.51
N ALA A 82 -1.25 -3.32 4.70
CA ALA A 82 -1.69 -1.94 4.84
C ALA A 82 -0.57 -0.96 4.44
N LEU A 83 0.65 -1.16 4.94
CA LEU A 83 1.82 -0.35 4.59
C LEU A 83 2.06 -0.34 3.07
N TRP A 84 2.00 -1.51 2.44
CA TRP A 84 2.14 -1.64 0.99
C TRP A 84 1.13 -0.80 0.22
N ARG A 85 -0.14 -0.83 0.60
CA ARG A 85 -1.21 -0.11 -0.10
C ARG A 85 -1.07 1.40 0.03
N ILE A 86 -0.61 1.89 1.17
CA ILE A 86 -0.36 3.32 1.35
C ILE A 86 0.84 3.77 0.52
N TYR A 87 1.90 2.95 0.47
CA TYR A 87 3.03 3.23 -0.40
C TYR A 87 2.62 3.24 -1.88
N LEU A 88 1.85 2.23 -2.31
CA LEU A 88 1.33 2.13 -3.66
C LEU A 88 0.43 3.32 -4.01
N LEU A 89 -0.44 3.75 -3.10
CA LEU A 89 -1.29 4.93 -3.28
C LEU A 89 -0.44 6.17 -3.59
N ARG A 90 0.59 6.41 -2.79
CA ARG A 90 1.50 7.54 -2.99
C ARG A 90 2.28 7.44 -4.30
N LEU A 91 2.74 6.25 -4.65
CA LEU A 91 3.44 6.01 -5.92
C LEU A 91 2.54 6.35 -7.12
N LEU A 92 1.30 5.88 -7.11
CA LEU A 92 0.32 6.15 -8.17
C LEU A 92 0.02 7.65 -8.29
N ILE A 93 -0.14 8.35 -7.14
CA ILE A 93 -0.34 9.79 -7.11
C ILE A 93 0.84 10.54 -7.74
N ARG A 94 2.08 10.15 -7.41
CA ARG A 94 3.28 10.79 -7.97
C ARG A 94 3.48 10.50 -9.46
N GLN A 95 2.99 9.37 -9.96
CA GLN A 95 3.07 9.02 -11.38
C GLN A 95 2.13 9.87 -12.25
N ASP A 96 0.94 10.22 -11.74
CA ASP A 96 -0.04 11.05 -12.44
C ASP A 96 -0.78 11.98 -11.47
N ALA A 97 -0.08 13.01 -10.99
CA ALA A 97 -0.64 13.97 -10.04
C ALA A 97 -1.74 14.84 -10.67
N GLU A 98 -1.63 15.14 -11.97
CA GLU A 98 -2.63 15.92 -12.70
C GLU A 98 -3.95 15.17 -12.84
N GLY A 99 -3.91 13.93 -13.34
CA GLY A 99 -5.10 13.08 -13.46
C GLY A 99 -5.72 12.80 -12.10
N THR A 100 -4.90 12.53 -11.09
CA THR A 100 -5.41 12.27 -9.74
C THR A 100 -6.07 13.48 -9.11
N ALA A 101 -5.51 14.68 -9.28
CA ALA A 101 -6.11 15.92 -8.78
C ALA A 101 -7.45 16.22 -9.46
N LEU A 102 -7.54 16.01 -10.78
CA LEU A 102 -8.78 16.17 -11.53
C LEU A 102 -9.88 15.23 -11.02
N LEU A 103 -9.57 13.94 -10.85
CA LEU A 103 -10.52 12.94 -10.33
C LEU A 103 -10.93 13.27 -8.89
N TYR A 104 -9.99 13.65 -8.03
CA TYR A 104 -10.29 14.05 -6.67
C TYR A 104 -11.22 15.27 -6.62
N GLN A 105 -10.94 16.31 -7.41
CA GLN A 105 -11.76 17.51 -7.46
C GLN A 105 -13.19 17.20 -7.92
N ARG A 106 -13.35 16.43 -9.00
CA ARG A 106 -14.69 15.96 -9.44
C ARG A 106 -15.39 15.14 -8.36
N GLY A 107 -14.65 14.27 -7.69
CA GLY A 107 -15.14 13.49 -6.56
C GLY A 107 -15.70 14.37 -5.45
N THR A 108 -15.03 15.48 -5.11
CA THR A 108 -15.53 16.42 -4.09
C THR A 108 -16.80 17.15 -4.50
N GLU A 109 -17.07 17.31 -5.79
CA GLU A 109 -18.29 17.97 -6.30
C GLU A 109 -19.52 17.03 -6.28
N VAL A 110 -19.29 15.72 -6.44
CA VAL A 110 -20.35 14.71 -6.55
C VAL A 110 -20.64 14.03 -5.21
N LEU A 111 -19.61 13.79 -4.40
CA LEU A 111 -19.73 12.99 -3.19
C LEU A 111 -20.37 13.80 -2.04
N THR A 112 -21.43 13.26 -1.45
CA THR A 112 -22.18 13.90 -0.35
C THR A 112 -21.77 13.43 1.05
N SER A 113 -20.71 12.62 1.16
CA SER A 113 -20.19 12.10 2.43
C SER A 113 -19.21 13.07 3.11
N ILE A 114 -18.76 12.73 4.32
CA ILE A 114 -17.71 13.46 5.04
C ILE A 114 -16.29 13.18 4.50
N ASP A 115 -16.15 12.28 3.52
CA ASP A 115 -14.83 11.84 3.04
C ASP A 115 -13.92 12.98 2.55
N PRO A 116 -14.38 14.03 1.87
CA PRO A 116 -13.51 15.16 1.51
C PRO A 116 -12.86 15.83 2.73
N VAL A 117 -13.59 15.91 3.85
CA VAL A 117 -13.10 16.49 5.10
C VAL A 117 -12.11 15.54 5.78
N VAL A 118 -12.39 14.24 5.78
CA VAL A 118 -11.50 13.22 6.37
C VAL A 118 -10.20 13.10 5.58
N ALA A 119 -10.28 13.12 4.25
CA ALA A 119 -9.13 13.15 3.35
C ALA A 119 -8.28 14.40 3.61
N GLY A 120 -8.90 15.56 3.88
CA GLY A 120 -8.18 16.75 4.33
C GLY A 120 -7.25 17.35 3.28
N ALA A 121 -7.57 17.15 2.00
CA ALA A 121 -6.95 17.93 0.92
C ALA A 121 -7.41 19.40 1.04
N PRO A 122 -6.52 20.38 0.78
CA PRO A 122 -6.94 21.78 0.67
C PRO A 122 -7.92 21.96 -0.51
N THR A 123 -8.70 23.04 -0.49
CA THR A 123 -9.67 23.36 -1.56
C THR A 123 -9.31 24.71 -2.18
N PRO A 124 -9.01 24.77 -3.50
CA PRO A 124 -8.94 23.66 -4.45
C PRO A 124 -7.75 22.74 -4.22
N ALA A 125 -7.87 21.46 -4.60
CA ALA A 125 -6.81 20.47 -4.50
C ALA A 125 -6.15 20.28 -5.87
N GLY A 126 -5.05 20.98 -6.12
CA GLY A 126 -4.25 20.80 -7.34
C GLY A 126 -3.26 19.63 -7.24
N PRO A 127 -2.45 19.42 -8.29
CA PRO A 127 -1.46 18.33 -8.32
C PRO A 127 -0.45 18.39 -7.17
N ALA A 128 -0.02 19.60 -6.79
CA ALA A 128 0.91 19.81 -5.69
C ALA A 128 0.27 19.44 -4.35
N GLU A 129 -0.96 19.89 -4.12
CA GLU A 129 -1.71 19.66 -2.89
C GLU A 129 -2.04 18.17 -2.67
N ILE A 130 -2.35 17.45 -3.74
CA ILE A 130 -2.64 16.01 -3.70
C ILE A 130 -1.36 15.20 -3.46
N THR A 131 -0.23 15.65 -4.04
CA THR A 131 1.08 15.05 -3.76
C THR A 131 1.49 15.26 -2.30
N GLU A 132 1.32 16.47 -1.77
CA GLU A 132 1.59 16.79 -0.37
C GLU A 132 0.69 15.98 0.57
N LEU A 133 -0.60 15.82 0.22
CA LEU A 133 -1.51 14.97 0.97
C LEU A 133 -1.03 13.51 1.03
N ALA A 134 -0.55 12.96 -0.10
CA ALA A 134 0.00 11.61 -0.14
C ALA A 134 1.24 11.45 0.75
N ASP A 135 2.14 12.45 0.73
CA ASP A 135 3.31 12.51 1.60
C ASP A 135 2.90 12.58 3.08
N ARG A 136 1.88 13.38 3.42
CA ARG A 136 1.34 13.51 4.77
C ARG A 136 0.72 12.21 5.29
N ILE A 137 -0.04 11.51 4.44
CA ILE A 137 -0.61 10.19 4.76
C ILE A 137 0.52 9.20 5.08
N LEU A 138 1.56 9.14 4.24
CA LEU A 138 2.69 8.24 4.45
C LEU A 138 3.43 8.57 5.75
N ARG A 139 3.72 9.85 6.02
CA ARG A 139 4.36 10.32 7.27
C ARG A 139 3.54 9.94 8.51
N GLY A 140 2.22 10.09 8.46
CA GLY A 140 1.33 9.73 9.57
C GLY A 140 1.45 8.26 10.01
N LEU A 141 1.75 7.33 9.10
CA LEU A 141 2.01 5.93 9.45
C LEU A 141 3.22 5.77 10.38
N PHE A 142 4.21 6.63 10.22
CA PHE A 142 5.50 6.57 10.90
C PHE A 142 5.50 7.42 12.18
N GLU A 143 4.81 8.56 12.19
CA GLU A 143 4.72 9.48 13.35
C GLU A 143 3.77 9.00 14.47
N GLY A 144 3.17 7.82 14.31
CA GLY A 144 2.30 7.22 15.34
C GLY A 144 0.80 7.44 15.13
N ASP A 145 0.40 8.23 14.14
CA ASP A 145 -1.00 8.38 13.69
C ASP A 145 -1.36 7.34 12.62
N PHE A 146 -1.11 6.06 12.93
CA PHE A 146 -1.34 4.98 11.97
C PHE A 146 -2.82 4.87 11.57
N ALA A 147 -3.74 5.00 12.54
CA ALA A 147 -5.17 4.93 12.28
C ALA A 147 -5.66 6.12 11.44
N GLY A 148 -5.27 7.35 11.81
CA GLY A 148 -5.68 8.55 11.08
C GLY A 148 -5.10 8.59 9.66
N ALA A 149 -3.89 8.08 9.45
CA ALA A 149 -3.32 7.89 8.12
C ALA A 149 -4.16 6.93 7.26
N LEU A 150 -4.60 5.80 7.82
CA LEU A 150 -5.47 4.85 7.10
C LEU A 150 -6.85 5.43 6.80
N ASP A 151 -7.45 6.14 7.76
CA ASP A 151 -8.75 6.79 7.56
C ASP A 151 -8.67 7.83 6.44
N ARG A 152 -7.64 8.69 6.47
CA ARG A 152 -7.37 9.71 5.46
C ARG A 152 -7.15 9.10 4.08
N ALA A 153 -6.37 8.03 3.98
CA ALA A 153 -6.14 7.31 2.73
C ALA A 153 -7.43 6.68 2.19
N SER A 154 -8.23 6.06 3.06
CA SER A 154 -9.50 5.44 2.66
C SER A 154 -10.49 6.49 2.14
N ALA A 155 -10.57 7.64 2.81
CA ALA A 155 -11.41 8.75 2.42
C ALA A 155 -10.95 9.33 1.08
N PHE A 156 -9.64 9.54 0.90
CA PHE A 156 -9.06 9.96 -0.37
C PHE A 156 -9.48 9.03 -1.51
N CYS A 157 -9.30 7.72 -1.35
CA CYS A 157 -9.68 6.75 -2.37
C CYS A 157 -11.19 6.79 -2.70
N ARG A 158 -12.06 6.98 -1.69
CA ARG A 158 -13.51 7.12 -1.91
C ARG A 158 -13.86 8.39 -2.68
N VAL A 159 -13.22 9.51 -2.38
CA VAL A 159 -13.39 10.77 -3.11
C VAL A 159 -12.93 10.60 -4.55
N THR A 160 -11.68 10.18 -4.78
CA THR A 160 -11.13 10.01 -6.13
C THR A 160 -11.93 9.03 -6.97
N ALA A 161 -12.47 7.95 -6.38
CA ALA A 161 -13.30 6.99 -7.10
C ALA A 161 -14.69 7.51 -7.50
N ALA A 162 -15.15 8.62 -6.92
CA ALA A 162 -16.44 9.24 -7.24
C ALA A 162 -16.37 10.24 -8.40
N GLY A 163 -15.17 10.68 -8.81
CA GLY A 163 -14.93 11.62 -9.90
C GLY A 163 -14.55 10.97 -11.22
#